data_AF-A0A9X2IBV5-F1
#
_entry.id   AF-A0A9X2IBV5-F1
#
_cell.length_a   1.000
_cell.length_b   1.000
_cell.length_c   1.000
_cell.angle_alpha   90.00
_cell.angle_beta   90.00
_cell.angle_gamma   90.00
#
_symmetry.space_group_name_H-M   'P 1'
#
loop_
_entity.id
_entity.type
_entity.pdbx_description
1 polymer ?
#
loop_
_entity_poly.entity_id
_entity_poly.type
_entity_poly.pdbx_seq_one_letter_code
_entity_poly.pdbx_strand_id
1 'polypeptide(L)'
;MILLAQYEAAIQRNDIDNDPLQREVLGHMQRLADELKKPKPSWFHWGRRNSIKGLYLYGPVGVGKTYLVDLFYQHVEEKQKARFHFHHFMQQIDAQLRRLQGQKDPLKQIAKDIAKSTRLLCFDEFLVHDVAYAMILAELLQALHAQGVILVISSNTKPDDLYLNGVQRARFLPAIAIIKNNCEVLLLHENRDYRIGRQPLLDAYLYPLNEVSAKTMEQQFVLLAKEVKENGTITIQNRDIPYIRRDEKSIWFGFDVLCNLPRSQLDYLEIADKFDSVFVSGIPRLTEGHTAQTIMFIHLIDVMYDRGINIIISAAVPLDELYVKGEMKETFKRTLSRLTEMQSVDYLSRHPRRIVEDIA
;
A
#
# COMPACT_ATOMS: atom_id res chain seq x y z
N MET A 1 4.31 -24.00 20.13
CA MET A 1 3.55 -23.22 19.13
C MET A 1 4.46 -23.02 17.94
N ILE A 2 4.12 -23.57 16.77
CA ILE A 2 5.02 -23.57 15.60
C ILE A 2 5.38 -22.15 15.15
N LEU A 3 4.42 -21.22 15.21
CA LEU A 3 4.63 -19.83 14.81
C LEU A 3 5.62 -19.10 15.72
N LEU A 4 5.46 -19.23 17.04
CA LEU A 4 6.41 -18.62 17.99
C LEU A 4 7.81 -19.22 17.89
N ALA A 5 7.93 -20.52 17.65
CA ALA A 5 9.25 -21.14 17.46
C ALA A 5 9.97 -20.58 16.22
N GLN A 6 9.24 -20.36 15.11
CA GLN A 6 9.81 -19.75 13.90
C GLN A 6 10.14 -18.26 14.09
N TYR A 7 9.31 -17.55 14.85
CA TYR A 7 9.57 -16.17 15.25
C TYR A 7 10.82 -16.06 16.12
N GLU A 8 10.98 -16.94 17.13
CA GLU A 8 12.17 -17.01 17.97
C GLU A 8 13.44 -17.35 17.17
N ALA A 9 13.34 -18.26 16.21
CA ALA A 9 14.45 -18.57 15.31
C ALA A 9 14.84 -17.36 14.45
N ALA A 10 13.89 -16.56 13.98
CA ALA A 10 14.16 -15.33 13.23
C ALA A 10 14.82 -14.24 14.11
N ILE A 11 14.43 -14.13 15.38
CA ILE A 11 15.12 -13.26 16.35
C ILE A 11 16.56 -13.72 16.56
N GLN A 12 16.79 -15.04 16.75
CA GLN A 12 18.13 -15.59 16.96
C GLN A 12 19.07 -15.37 15.76
N ARG A 13 18.52 -15.31 14.55
CA ARG A 13 19.26 -14.97 13.32
C ARG A 13 19.48 -13.47 13.12
N ASN A 14 18.92 -12.62 13.99
CA ASN A 14 18.86 -11.16 13.83
C ASN A 14 18.10 -10.70 12.57
N ASP A 15 17.17 -11.51 12.04
CA ASP A 15 16.32 -11.12 10.92
C ASP A 15 15.27 -10.08 11.34
N ILE A 16 14.86 -10.11 12.63
CA ILE A 16 13.82 -9.28 13.22
C ILE A 16 14.15 -8.88 14.66
N ASP A 17 13.63 -7.72 15.08
CA ASP A 17 13.63 -7.29 16.48
C ASP A 17 12.56 -8.06 17.28
N ASN A 18 12.85 -8.34 18.56
CA ASN A 18 11.87 -8.97 19.45
C ASN A 18 10.80 -7.97 19.90
N ASP A 19 9.55 -8.17 19.47
CA ASP A 19 8.42 -7.31 19.83
C ASP A 19 7.32 -8.08 20.61
N PRO A 20 7.07 -7.71 21.89
CA PRO A 20 5.97 -8.24 22.69
C PRO A 20 4.58 -8.20 22.02
N LEU A 21 4.26 -7.15 21.25
CA LEU A 21 2.95 -7.02 20.58
C LEU A 21 2.84 -7.99 19.40
N GLN A 22 3.93 -8.20 18.67
CA GLN A 22 3.98 -9.23 17.63
C GLN A 22 3.80 -10.63 18.24
N ARG A 23 4.38 -10.90 19.41
CA ARG A 23 4.18 -12.17 20.14
C ARG A 23 2.71 -12.39 20.55
N GLU A 24 2.02 -11.35 20.99
CA GLU A 24 0.59 -11.41 21.29
C GLU A 24 -0.21 -11.80 20.04
N VAL A 25 0.01 -11.08 18.92
CA VAL A 25 -0.63 -11.39 17.63
C VAL A 25 -0.34 -12.82 17.18
N LEU A 26 0.88 -13.33 17.38
CA LEU A 26 1.25 -14.71 17.07
C LEU A 26 0.47 -15.73 17.91
N GLY A 27 0.10 -15.39 19.14
CA GLY A 27 -0.81 -16.19 19.97
C GLY A 27 -2.18 -16.33 19.32
N HIS A 28 -2.76 -15.23 18.83
CA HIS A 28 -4.04 -15.26 18.09
C HIS A 28 -3.95 -16.01 16.76
N MET A 29 -2.85 -15.85 16.03
CA MET A 29 -2.58 -16.59 14.79
C MET A 29 -2.42 -18.08 15.04
N GLN A 30 -1.76 -18.47 16.14
CA GLN A 30 -1.64 -19.88 16.52
C GLN A 30 -2.98 -20.48 16.91
N ARG A 31 -3.80 -19.75 17.69
CA ARG A 31 -5.19 -20.15 18.00
C ARG A 31 -5.97 -20.43 16.72
N LEU A 32 -5.93 -19.51 15.75
CA LEU A 32 -6.60 -19.69 14.47
C LEU A 32 -6.06 -20.90 13.70
N ALA A 33 -4.73 -21.07 13.65
CA ALA A 33 -4.11 -22.23 13.01
C ALA A 33 -4.60 -23.55 13.62
N ASP A 34 -4.71 -23.63 14.94
CA ASP A 34 -5.17 -24.82 15.65
C ASP A 34 -6.66 -25.08 15.45
N GLU A 35 -7.49 -24.02 15.36
CA GLU A 35 -8.91 -24.13 15.01
C GLU A 35 -9.11 -24.65 13.58
N LEU A 36 -8.26 -24.24 12.63
CA LEU A 36 -8.32 -24.70 11.24
C LEU A 36 -8.00 -26.20 11.09
N LYS A 37 -7.17 -26.77 11.96
CA LYS A 37 -6.89 -28.22 11.99
C LYS A 37 -8.11 -29.07 12.31
N LYS A 38 -9.08 -28.51 13.06
CA LYS A 38 -10.29 -29.24 13.41
C LYS A 38 -11.11 -29.48 12.12
N PRO A 39 -11.56 -30.73 11.87
CA PRO A 39 -12.39 -31.02 10.70
C PRO A 39 -13.66 -30.16 10.74
N LYS A 40 -14.18 -29.80 9.55
CA LYS A 40 -15.45 -29.07 9.46
C LYS A 40 -16.52 -29.84 10.25
N PRO A 41 -17.27 -29.21 11.17
CA PRO A 41 -18.30 -29.89 11.90
C PRO A 41 -19.28 -30.51 10.90
N SER A 42 -19.51 -31.83 11.08
CA SER A 42 -20.44 -32.59 10.26
C SER A 42 -21.85 -31.98 10.36
N TRP A 43 -22.60 -32.10 9.27
CA TRP A 43 -23.96 -31.63 8.96
C TRP A 43 -25.07 -31.90 10.01
N PHE A 44 -24.73 -32.42 11.20
CA PHE A 44 -25.66 -32.89 12.23
C PHE A 44 -25.78 -31.99 13.48
N HIS A 45 -25.14 -30.82 13.54
CA HIS A 45 -25.29 -29.90 14.68
C HIS A 45 -26.14 -28.66 14.34
N TRP A 46 -27.46 -28.81 14.38
CA TRP A 46 -28.46 -27.75 14.19
C TRP A 46 -28.60 -26.82 15.42
N GLY A 47 -27.51 -26.42 16.06
CA GLY A 47 -27.63 -25.66 17.32
C GLY A 47 -26.51 -24.67 17.66
N ARG A 48 -25.27 -24.89 17.22
CA ARG A 48 -24.16 -23.94 17.44
C ARG A 48 -23.16 -24.04 16.30
N ARG A 49 -23.31 -23.21 15.26
CA ARG A 49 -22.20 -22.89 14.35
C ARG A 49 -21.20 -22.06 15.17
N ASN A 50 -20.28 -22.71 15.87
CA ASN A 50 -19.03 -22.05 16.28
C ASN A 50 -18.26 -21.76 14.99
N SER A 51 -18.56 -20.64 14.32
CA SER A 51 -17.81 -20.18 13.18
C SER A 51 -16.44 -19.72 13.65
N ILE A 52 -15.39 -20.37 13.17
CA ILE A 52 -14.00 -19.96 13.38
C ILE A 52 -13.89 -18.49 13.00
N LYS A 53 -13.49 -17.63 13.96
CA LYS A 53 -13.27 -16.21 13.69
C LYS A 53 -11.91 -16.03 13.02
N GLY A 54 -11.92 -15.30 11.93
CA GLY A 54 -10.72 -14.82 11.25
C GLY A 54 -9.97 -13.76 12.05
N LEU A 55 -8.95 -13.15 11.45
CA LEU A 55 -8.15 -12.10 12.06
C LEU A 55 -8.16 -10.85 11.18
N TYR A 56 -8.24 -9.67 11.81
CA TYR A 56 -8.03 -8.38 11.17
C TYR A 56 -6.91 -7.67 11.93
N LEU A 57 -5.71 -7.73 11.39
CA LEU A 57 -4.52 -7.09 11.92
C LEU A 57 -4.38 -5.70 11.31
N TYR A 58 -4.39 -4.66 12.16
CA TYR A 58 -4.18 -3.29 11.72
C TYR A 58 -3.15 -2.55 12.54
N GLY A 59 -2.55 -1.52 11.95
CA GLY A 59 -1.49 -0.74 12.58
C GLY A 59 -0.72 0.09 11.56
N PRO A 60 0.11 1.05 11.99
CA PRO A 60 0.88 1.89 11.09
C PRO A 60 1.85 1.07 10.21
N VAL A 61 2.39 1.69 9.17
CA VAL A 61 3.34 1.02 8.27
C VAL A 61 4.63 0.67 9.03
N GLY A 62 5.31 -0.40 8.66
CA GLY A 62 6.62 -0.77 9.26
C GLY A 62 6.55 -1.59 10.56
N VAL A 63 5.37 -1.79 11.15
CA VAL A 63 5.22 -2.58 12.39
C VAL A 63 5.30 -4.11 12.21
N GLY A 64 5.54 -4.59 10.99
CA GLY A 64 5.73 -6.03 10.72
C GLY A 64 4.44 -6.82 10.43
N LYS A 65 3.32 -6.17 10.09
CA LYS A 65 2.05 -6.87 9.76
C LYS A 65 2.21 -7.91 8.65
N THR A 66 2.85 -7.52 7.54
CA THR A 66 3.11 -8.37 6.38
C THR A 66 3.92 -9.59 6.77
N TYR A 67 5.00 -9.39 7.54
CA TYR A 67 5.84 -10.46 8.06
C TYR A 67 5.05 -11.45 8.93
N LEU A 68 4.18 -10.98 9.82
CA LEU A 68 3.36 -11.88 10.65
C LEU A 68 2.37 -12.69 9.81
N VAL A 69 1.76 -12.08 8.79
CA VAL A 69 0.88 -12.78 7.85
C VAL A 69 1.67 -13.77 6.99
N ASP A 70 2.89 -13.44 6.57
CA ASP A 70 3.82 -14.36 5.89
C ASP A 70 4.10 -15.58 6.75
N LEU A 71 4.51 -15.35 8.00
CA LEU A 71 4.86 -16.40 8.94
C LEU A 71 3.67 -17.34 9.19
N PHE A 72 2.48 -16.79 9.42
CA PHE A 72 1.25 -17.55 9.57
C PHE A 72 0.92 -18.34 8.30
N TYR A 73 0.90 -17.69 7.14
CA TYR A 73 0.51 -18.32 5.88
C TYR A 73 1.46 -19.46 5.50
N GLN A 74 2.76 -19.33 5.74
CA GLN A 74 3.74 -20.38 5.43
C GLN A 74 3.56 -21.61 6.34
N HIS A 75 3.24 -21.41 7.62
CA HIS A 75 3.27 -22.48 8.62
C HIS A 75 1.90 -23.04 9.01
N VAL A 76 0.80 -22.43 8.57
CA VAL A 76 -0.54 -22.99 8.77
C VAL A 76 -0.72 -24.28 7.94
N GLU A 77 -1.16 -25.36 8.57
CA GLU A 77 -1.33 -26.69 7.95
C GLU A 77 -2.54 -26.77 7.00
N GLU A 78 -3.42 -25.76 7.01
CA GLU A 78 -4.56 -25.67 6.09
C GLU A 78 -4.06 -25.69 4.64
N LYS A 79 -4.50 -26.68 3.87
CA LYS A 79 -4.11 -26.87 2.47
C LYS A 79 -4.96 -26.03 1.53
N GLN A 80 -6.22 -25.79 1.88
CA GLN A 80 -7.13 -24.96 1.11
C GLN A 80 -6.96 -23.49 1.52
N LYS A 81 -5.80 -22.91 1.20
CA LYS A 81 -5.47 -21.53 1.51
C LYS A 81 -5.08 -20.74 0.26
N ALA A 82 -5.43 -19.47 0.23
CA ALA A 82 -5.02 -18.54 -0.81
C ALA A 82 -4.66 -17.20 -0.17
N ARG A 83 -3.72 -16.47 -0.79
CA ARG A 83 -3.31 -15.14 -0.37
C ARG A 83 -3.25 -14.20 -1.56
N PHE A 84 -3.76 -12.99 -1.37
CA PHE A 84 -3.75 -11.94 -2.39
C PHE A 84 -3.48 -10.57 -1.76
N HIS A 85 -2.83 -9.68 -2.51
CA HIS A 85 -3.02 -8.25 -2.31
C HIS A 85 -4.46 -7.90 -2.66
N PHE A 86 -5.12 -7.08 -1.83
CA PHE A 86 -6.54 -6.80 -1.96
C PHE A 86 -6.94 -6.26 -3.34
N HIS A 87 -6.15 -5.33 -3.90
CA HIS A 87 -6.44 -4.75 -5.21
C HIS A 87 -6.44 -5.79 -6.34
N HIS A 88 -5.44 -6.67 -6.37
CA HIS A 88 -5.36 -7.75 -7.37
C HIS A 88 -6.53 -8.74 -7.25
N PHE A 89 -6.95 -9.04 -6.02
CA PHE A 89 -8.14 -9.85 -5.82
C PHE A 89 -9.38 -9.18 -6.40
N MET A 90 -9.60 -7.89 -6.13
CA MET A 90 -10.75 -7.16 -6.66
C MET A 90 -10.75 -7.06 -8.19
N GLN A 91 -9.58 -6.93 -8.83
CA GLN A 91 -9.46 -7.01 -10.29
C GLN A 91 -9.93 -8.37 -10.84
N GLN A 92 -9.60 -9.48 -10.17
CA GLN A 92 -10.05 -10.82 -10.56
C GLN A 92 -11.56 -10.98 -10.37
N ILE A 93 -12.12 -10.43 -9.29
CA ILE A 93 -13.57 -10.43 -9.05
C ILE A 93 -14.29 -9.65 -10.17
N ASP A 94 -13.79 -8.46 -10.51
CA ASP A 94 -14.34 -7.63 -11.57
C ASP A 94 -14.31 -8.33 -12.95
N ALA A 95 -13.21 -9.03 -13.27
CA ALA A 95 -13.12 -9.85 -14.47
C ALA A 95 -14.14 -11.00 -14.49
N GLN A 96 -14.40 -11.64 -13.35
CA GLN A 96 -15.42 -12.70 -13.23
C GLN A 96 -16.84 -12.14 -13.32
N LEU A 97 -17.12 -10.98 -12.71
CA LEU A 97 -18.41 -10.30 -12.80
C LEU A 97 -18.78 -9.98 -14.25
N ARG A 98 -17.82 -9.51 -15.06
CA ARG A 98 -18.05 -9.31 -16.51
C ARG A 98 -18.44 -10.59 -17.24
N ARG A 99 -17.83 -11.72 -16.91
CA ARG A 99 -18.14 -13.03 -17.54
C ARG A 99 -19.51 -13.57 -17.12
N LEU A 100 -19.94 -13.24 -15.92
CA LEU A 100 -21.23 -13.66 -15.36
C LEU A 100 -22.32 -12.58 -15.55
N GLN A 101 -22.10 -11.61 -16.44
CA GLN A 101 -23.06 -10.54 -16.69
C GLN A 101 -24.42 -11.11 -17.13
N GLY A 102 -25.49 -10.61 -16.54
CA GLY A 102 -26.85 -11.10 -16.78
C GLY A 102 -27.24 -12.36 -15.99
N GLN A 103 -26.31 -12.98 -15.27
CA GLN A 103 -26.63 -14.06 -14.34
C GLN A 103 -27.14 -13.51 -13.00
N LYS A 104 -28.01 -14.28 -12.35
CA LYS A 104 -28.56 -13.94 -11.03
C LYS A 104 -27.51 -14.20 -9.95
N ASP A 105 -27.34 -13.23 -9.04
CA ASP A 105 -26.44 -13.29 -7.88
C ASP A 105 -24.98 -13.73 -8.23
N PRO A 106 -24.29 -13.05 -9.15
CA PRO A 106 -22.99 -13.50 -9.66
C PRO A 106 -21.92 -13.57 -8.56
N LEU A 107 -21.97 -12.69 -7.55
CA LEU A 107 -21.04 -12.73 -6.40
C LEU A 107 -21.19 -13.99 -5.54
N LYS A 108 -22.42 -14.51 -5.40
CA LYS A 108 -22.65 -15.79 -4.68
C LYS A 108 -22.03 -16.95 -5.43
N GLN A 109 -22.14 -16.94 -6.76
CA GLN A 109 -21.52 -17.95 -7.61
C GLN A 109 -19.99 -17.88 -7.53
N ILE A 110 -19.42 -16.68 -7.65
CA ILE A 110 -17.96 -16.45 -7.50
C ILE A 110 -17.47 -16.93 -6.13
N ALA A 111 -18.15 -16.57 -5.04
CA ALA A 111 -17.79 -17.02 -3.70
C ALA A 111 -17.86 -18.55 -3.55
N LYS A 112 -18.86 -19.19 -4.14
CA LYS A 112 -18.99 -20.65 -4.18
C LYS A 112 -17.82 -21.30 -4.93
N ASP A 113 -17.39 -20.70 -6.03
CA ASP A 113 -16.26 -21.20 -6.82
C ASP A 113 -14.93 -21.03 -6.08
N ILE A 114 -14.70 -19.89 -5.43
CA ILE A 114 -13.54 -19.66 -4.55
C ILE A 114 -13.51 -20.70 -3.41
N ALA A 115 -14.66 -20.95 -2.79
CA ALA A 115 -14.77 -21.87 -1.66
C ALA A 115 -14.48 -23.35 -1.99
N LYS A 116 -14.46 -23.73 -3.27
CA LYS A 116 -14.07 -25.09 -3.70
C LYS A 116 -12.60 -25.39 -3.40
N SER A 117 -11.73 -24.39 -3.50
CA SER A 117 -10.28 -24.53 -3.30
C SER A 117 -9.76 -23.74 -2.10
N THR A 118 -10.55 -22.82 -1.56
CA THR A 118 -10.10 -21.87 -0.53
C THR A 118 -11.03 -21.90 0.68
N ARG A 119 -10.52 -22.40 1.81
CA ARG A 119 -11.14 -22.30 3.14
C ARG A 119 -10.55 -21.14 3.95
N LEU A 120 -9.26 -20.84 3.77
CA LEU A 120 -8.56 -19.71 4.38
C LEU A 120 -8.15 -18.71 3.30
N LEU A 121 -8.62 -17.47 3.40
CA LEU A 121 -8.30 -16.40 2.46
C LEU A 121 -7.57 -15.27 3.20
N CYS A 122 -6.30 -15.08 2.87
CA CYS A 122 -5.48 -14.01 3.40
C CYS A 122 -5.49 -12.80 2.45
N PHE A 123 -5.89 -11.64 2.95
CA PHE A 123 -5.73 -10.37 2.25
C PHE A 123 -4.58 -9.59 2.85
N ASP A 124 -3.62 -9.26 1.98
CA ASP A 124 -2.61 -8.27 2.26
C ASP A 124 -3.08 -6.88 1.81
N GLU A 125 -2.66 -5.86 2.56
CA GLU A 125 -2.93 -4.44 2.25
C GLU A 125 -4.40 -4.14 1.94
N PHE A 126 -5.28 -4.55 2.84
CA PHE A 126 -6.71 -4.34 2.67
C PHE A 126 -7.04 -2.85 2.77
N LEU A 127 -7.20 -2.22 1.60
CA LEU A 127 -7.44 -0.79 1.45
C LEU A 127 -8.55 -0.56 0.41
N VAL A 128 -9.56 0.22 0.79
CA VAL A 128 -10.73 0.49 -0.05
C VAL A 128 -10.86 1.98 -0.30
N HIS A 129 -10.56 2.39 -1.53
CA HIS A 129 -10.76 3.76 -2.03
C HIS A 129 -11.67 3.82 -3.26
N ASP A 130 -11.72 2.74 -4.03
CA ASP A 130 -12.54 2.66 -5.24
C ASP A 130 -14.03 2.47 -4.90
N VAL A 131 -14.89 3.31 -5.48
CA VAL A 131 -16.34 3.25 -5.26
C VAL A 131 -16.95 1.96 -5.78
N ALA A 132 -16.53 1.46 -6.94
CA ALA A 132 -17.06 0.22 -7.51
C ALA A 132 -16.74 -0.97 -6.60
N TYR A 133 -15.52 -1.03 -6.06
CA TYR A 133 -15.13 -2.09 -5.11
C TYR A 133 -15.93 -1.96 -3.81
N ALA A 134 -16.05 -0.75 -3.26
CA ALA A 134 -16.84 -0.51 -2.06
C ALA A 134 -18.29 -0.97 -2.20
N MET A 135 -18.90 -0.77 -3.39
CA MET A 135 -20.31 -1.14 -3.61
C MET A 135 -20.57 -2.64 -3.60
N ILE A 136 -19.60 -3.47 -4.04
CA ILE A 136 -19.78 -4.93 -4.12
C ILE A 136 -19.21 -5.68 -2.91
N LEU A 137 -18.34 -5.05 -2.13
CA LEU A 137 -17.54 -5.74 -1.12
C LEU A 137 -18.40 -6.34 0.00
N ALA A 138 -19.46 -5.66 0.41
CA ALA A 138 -20.37 -6.18 1.43
C ALA A 138 -21.01 -7.51 1.01
N GLU A 139 -21.56 -7.56 -0.20
CA GLU A 139 -22.20 -8.76 -0.74
C GLU A 139 -21.17 -9.88 -0.96
N LEU A 140 -19.97 -9.56 -1.45
CA LEU A 140 -18.90 -10.52 -1.63
C LEU A 140 -18.44 -11.13 -0.31
N LEU A 141 -18.15 -10.32 0.71
CA LEU A 141 -17.73 -10.80 2.02
C LEU A 141 -18.83 -11.65 2.68
N GLN A 142 -20.10 -11.25 2.52
CA GLN A 142 -21.23 -12.03 3.01
C GLN A 142 -21.32 -13.39 2.31
N ALA A 143 -21.14 -13.42 0.99
CA ALA A 143 -21.16 -14.65 0.21
C ALA A 143 -20.00 -15.58 0.56
N LEU A 144 -18.77 -15.05 0.72
CA LEU A 144 -17.60 -15.81 1.17
C LEU A 144 -17.82 -16.40 2.57
N HIS A 145 -18.32 -15.60 3.50
CA HIS A 145 -18.64 -16.05 4.85
C HIS A 145 -19.71 -17.15 4.86
N ALA A 146 -20.75 -17.02 4.02
CA ALA A 146 -21.81 -18.04 3.90
C ALA A 146 -21.28 -19.39 3.38
N GLN A 147 -20.18 -19.40 2.61
CA GLN A 147 -19.48 -20.61 2.17
C GLN A 147 -18.48 -21.14 3.21
N GLY A 148 -18.32 -20.47 4.35
CA GLY A 148 -17.38 -20.83 5.40
C GLY A 148 -15.93 -20.49 5.10
N VAL A 149 -15.69 -19.49 4.24
CA VAL A 149 -14.35 -18.93 4.02
C VAL A 149 -13.96 -18.08 5.23
N ILE A 150 -12.77 -18.34 5.77
CA ILE A 150 -12.21 -17.64 6.92
C ILE A 150 -11.21 -16.61 6.43
N LEU A 151 -11.27 -15.40 6.97
CA LEU A 151 -10.45 -14.28 6.52
C LEU A 151 -9.28 -14.01 7.48
N VAL A 152 -8.11 -13.75 6.94
CA VAL A 152 -7.01 -13.09 7.65
C VAL A 152 -6.65 -11.84 6.87
N ILE A 153 -6.75 -10.69 7.50
CA ILE A 153 -6.61 -9.39 6.84
C ILE A 153 -5.49 -8.61 7.52
N SER A 154 -4.54 -8.08 6.75
CA SER A 154 -3.66 -6.99 7.18
C SER A 154 -4.14 -5.66 6.58
N SER A 155 -4.11 -4.58 7.36
CA SER A 155 -4.45 -3.23 6.88
C SER A 155 -3.70 -2.14 7.65
N ASN A 156 -3.48 -0.99 7.03
CA ASN A 156 -3.03 0.22 7.75
C ASN A 156 -4.20 0.99 8.38
N THR A 157 -5.44 0.61 8.08
CA THR A 157 -6.65 1.31 8.48
C THR A 157 -7.43 0.45 9.47
N LYS A 158 -7.98 1.02 10.55
CA LYS A 158 -8.90 0.27 11.41
C LYS A 158 -10.22 0.00 10.67
N PRO A 159 -10.97 -1.08 10.99
CA PRO A 159 -12.18 -1.42 10.25
C PRO A 159 -13.20 -0.27 10.14
N ASP A 160 -13.39 0.49 11.22
CA ASP A 160 -14.33 1.60 11.26
C ASP A 160 -13.91 2.79 10.38
N ASP A 161 -12.65 2.86 9.94
CA ASP A 161 -12.13 3.94 9.07
C ASP A 161 -12.01 3.50 7.61
N LEU A 162 -12.26 2.22 7.30
CA LEU A 162 -12.27 1.75 5.92
C LEU A 162 -13.29 2.55 5.11
N TYR A 163 -12.86 3.20 4.03
CA TYR A 163 -13.70 4.02 3.15
C TYR A 163 -14.35 5.25 3.86
N LEU A 164 -13.69 5.84 4.88
CA LEU A 164 -14.26 6.89 5.78
C LEU A 164 -14.89 8.08 5.06
N ASN A 165 -14.26 8.54 3.98
CA ASN A 165 -14.72 9.67 3.17
C ASN A 165 -15.27 9.25 1.80
N GLY A 166 -15.62 7.97 1.67
CA GLY A 166 -16.09 7.39 0.42
C GLY A 166 -17.50 7.80 0.04
N VAL A 167 -17.76 7.90 -1.26
CA VAL A 167 -19.09 8.19 -1.82
C VAL A 167 -20.08 7.10 -1.39
N GLN A 168 -21.25 7.49 -0.88
CA GLN A 168 -22.28 6.58 -0.39
C GLN A 168 -21.78 5.59 0.70
N ARG A 169 -20.86 6.02 1.58
CA ARG A 169 -20.33 5.25 2.72
C ARG A 169 -21.36 4.43 3.50
N ALA A 170 -22.59 4.91 3.65
CA ALA A 170 -23.66 4.16 4.30
C ALA A 170 -23.87 2.75 3.70
N ARG A 171 -23.67 2.58 2.39
CA ARG A 171 -23.73 1.29 1.69
C ARG A 171 -22.53 0.38 1.96
N PHE A 172 -21.43 0.95 2.45
CA PHE A 172 -20.21 0.22 2.81
C PHE A 172 -20.21 -0.26 4.27
N LEU A 173 -20.98 0.37 5.16
CA LEU A 173 -21.08 -0.03 6.57
C LEU A 173 -21.40 -1.53 6.78
N PRO A 174 -22.23 -2.19 5.96
CA PRO A 174 -22.44 -3.64 6.05
C PRO A 174 -21.14 -4.46 5.86
N ALA A 175 -20.21 -4.02 5.01
CA ALA A 175 -18.91 -4.69 4.85
C ALA A 175 -18.08 -4.60 6.14
N ILE A 176 -18.05 -3.42 6.77
CA ILE A 176 -17.37 -3.22 8.07
C ILE A 176 -18.00 -4.12 9.13
N ALA A 177 -19.34 -4.20 9.19
CA ALA A 177 -20.04 -5.06 10.12
C ALA A 177 -19.69 -6.54 9.92
N ILE A 178 -19.62 -7.02 8.67
CA ILE A 178 -19.21 -8.39 8.36
C ILE A 178 -17.79 -8.66 8.83
N ILE A 179 -16.85 -7.73 8.61
CA ILE A 179 -15.47 -7.88 9.10
C ILE A 179 -15.45 -7.97 10.63
N LYS A 180 -16.08 -7.02 11.33
CA LYS A 180 -16.06 -6.97 12.81
C LYS A 180 -16.76 -8.16 13.46
N ASN A 181 -17.80 -8.72 12.82
CA ASN A 181 -18.51 -9.88 13.33
C ASN A 181 -17.72 -11.19 13.15
N ASN A 182 -16.95 -11.28 12.06
CA ASN A 182 -16.30 -12.52 11.65
C ASN A 182 -14.79 -12.55 11.88
N CYS A 183 -14.18 -11.42 12.20
CA CYS A 183 -12.76 -11.31 12.52
C CYS A 183 -12.57 -10.80 13.95
N GLU A 184 -11.54 -11.30 14.60
CA GLU A 184 -10.95 -10.65 15.78
C GLU A 184 -10.06 -9.50 15.30
N VAL A 185 -10.30 -8.30 15.82
CA VAL A 185 -9.59 -7.08 15.40
C VAL A 185 -8.41 -6.84 16.33
N LEU A 186 -7.19 -6.93 15.80
CA LEU A 186 -5.93 -6.84 16.52
C LEU A 186 -5.18 -5.58 16.10
N LEU A 187 -4.79 -4.76 17.07
CA LEU A 187 -3.95 -3.58 16.85
C LEU A 187 -2.49 -3.94 17.08
N LEU A 188 -1.67 -3.82 16.04
CA LEU A 188 -0.23 -3.83 16.15
C LEU A 188 0.26 -2.38 16.08
N HIS A 189 0.35 -1.75 17.24
CA HIS A 189 0.95 -0.44 17.38
C HIS A 189 2.45 -0.59 17.57
N GLU A 190 3.19 0.50 17.42
CA GLU A 190 4.62 0.46 17.62
C GLU A 190 4.93 0.41 19.12
N ASN A 191 5.78 -0.53 19.54
CA ASN A 191 6.14 -0.74 20.94
C ASN A 191 7.27 0.19 21.44
N ARG A 192 7.50 1.31 20.75
CA ARG A 192 8.59 2.25 21.07
C ARG A 192 8.08 3.67 21.07
N ASP A 193 8.35 4.36 22.18
CA ASP A 193 8.30 5.80 22.27
C ASP A 193 9.30 6.38 21.26
N TYR A 194 8.82 7.00 20.18
CA TYR A 194 9.63 7.40 19.00
C TYR A 194 10.54 8.60 19.21
N ARG A 195 10.86 8.94 20.45
CA ARG A 195 11.95 9.88 20.71
C ARG A 195 13.22 9.05 20.81
N ILE A 196 14.02 9.12 19.74
CA ILE A 196 15.45 8.75 19.64
C ILE A 196 15.69 7.44 18.86
N GLY A 197 16.20 7.56 17.62
CA GLY A 197 17.25 6.64 17.17
C GLY A 197 17.16 5.94 15.80
N ARG A 198 16.25 6.27 14.87
CA ARG A 198 16.38 5.84 13.46
C ARG A 198 16.11 7.03 12.52
N GLN A 199 16.84 7.07 11.41
CA GLN A 199 16.78 8.15 10.40
C GLN A 199 15.32 8.46 10.01
N PRO A 200 14.96 9.74 9.87
CA PRO A 200 13.59 10.15 9.65
C PRO A 200 13.05 9.51 8.37
N LEU A 201 11.87 8.89 8.47
CA LEU A 201 11.02 8.62 7.32
C LEU A 201 10.91 9.92 6.53
N LEU A 202 11.50 9.94 5.34
CA LEU A 202 11.41 11.10 4.46
C LEU A 202 9.95 11.17 3.99
N ASP A 203 9.22 12.20 4.42
CA ASP A 203 7.91 12.52 3.89
C ASP A 203 8.00 12.71 2.37
N ALA A 204 7.49 11.76 1.60
CA ALA A 204 7.53 11.81 0.14
C ALA A 204 6.65 12.92 -0.46
N TYR A 205 5.73 13.48 0.32
CA TYR A 205 4.85 14.58 -0.11
C TYR A 205 4.78 15.68 0.96
N LEU A 206 5.41 16.81 0.67
CA LEU A 206 5.54 17.97 1.54
C LEU A 206 4.55 19.06 1.12
N TYR A 207 3.73 19.52 2.05
CA TYR A 207 2.80 20.63 1.84
C TYR A 207 2.51 21.35 3.16
N PRO A 208 2.01 22.59 3.13
CA PRO A 208 1.94 23.48 1.96
C PRO A 208 3.32 24.07 1.64
N LEU A 209 3.48 24.70 0.47
CA LEU A 209 4.70 25.45 0.12
C LEU A 209 4.92 26.60 1.10
N ASN A 210 5.84 26.40 2.02
CA ASN A 210 6.27 27.36 3.03
C ASN A 210 7.72 27.08 3.45
N GLU A 211 8.28 27.93 4.30
CA GLU A 211 9.66 27.77 4.79
C GLU A 211 9.90 26.44 5.52
N VAL A 212 8.88 25.88 6.19
CA VAL A 212 8.99 24.60 6.90
C VAL A 212 9.17 23.46 5.91
N SER A 213 8.25 23.31 4.95
CA SER A 213 8.32 22.30 3.89
C SER A 213 9.60 22.43 3.05
N ALA A 214 10.06 23.66 2.79
CA ALA A 214 11.32 23.90 2.09
C ALA A 214 12.50 23.37 2.90
N LYS A 215 12.62 23.76 4.18
CA LYS A 215 13.68 23.27 5.09
C LYS A 215 13.65 21.75 5.23
N THR A 216 12.46 21.15 5.35
CA THR A 216 12.32 19.69 5.40
C THR A 216 12.86 19.06 4.12
N MET A 217 12.48 19.57 2.95
CA MET A 217 12.97 19.07 1.67
C MET A 217 14.50 19.15 1.56
N GLU A 218 15.09 20.25 2.02
CA GLU A 218 16.54 20.43 2.07
C GLU A 218 17.22 19.42 3.00
N GLN A 219 16.69 19.24 4.20
CA GLN A 219 17.19 18.27 5.17
C GLN A 219 17.14 16.85 4.59
N GLN A 220 16.03 16.49 3.94
CA GLN A 220 15.87 15.18 3.32
C GLN A 220 16.87 14.95 2.17
N PHE A 221 17.14 15.99 1.36
CA PHE A 221 18.14 15.89 0.30
C PHE A 221 19.55 15.69 0.87
N VAL A 222 19.93 16.45 1.90
CA VAL A 222 21.24 16.35 2.57
C VAL A 222 21.44 15.00 3.24
N LEU A 223 20.37 14.37 3.76
CA LEU A 223 20.44 13.03 4.34
C LEU A 223 20.78 11.93 3.31
N LEU A 224 20.40 12.14 2.03
CA LEU A 224 20.64 11.18 0.95
C LEU A 224 21.91 11.46 0.15
N ALA A 225 22.41 12.70 0.18
CA ALA A 225 23.54 13.14 -0.62
C ALA A 225 24.86 13.04 0.15
N LYS A 226 25.93 12.60 -0.52
CA LYS A 226 27.30 12.61 0.03
C LYS A 226 28.10 13.80 -0.49
N GLU A 227 28.00 14.07 -1.79
CA GLU A 227 28.69 15.18 -2.46
C GLU A 227 27.71 16.01 -3.29
N VAL A 228 27.30 17.16 -2.73
CA VAL A 228 26.28 18.02 -3.34
C VAL A 228 26.90 18.97 -4.37
N LYS A 229 26.37 18.94 -5.59
CA LYS A 229 26.49 20.00 -6.58
C LYS A 229 25.19 20.79 -6.63
N GLU A 230 25.28 22.11 -6.67
CA GLU A 230 24.11 23.00 -6.68
C GLU A 230 24.02 23.78 -8.00
N ASN A 231 22.80 24.10 -8.42
CA ASN A 231 22.47 25.03 -9.50
C ASN A 231 23.24 24.78 -10.81
N GLY A 232 23.29 23.52 -11.25
CA GLY A 232 24.00 23.10 -12.46
C GLY A 232 23.05 22.59 -13.55
N THR A 233 23.64 22.04 -14.61
CA THR A 233 22.91 21.38 -15.69
C THR A 233 23.27 19.90 -15.77
N ILE A 234 22.30 19.08 -16.15
CA ILE A 234 22.51 17.68 -16.52
C ILE A 234 22.00 17.43 -17.93
N THR A 235 22.81 16.77 -18.74
CA THR A 235 22.38 16.33 -20.06
C THR A 235 21.53 15.07 -19.94
N ILE A 236 20.29 15.16 -20.44
CA ILE A 236 19.29 14.10 -20.52
C ILE A 236 18.72 14.13 -21.94
N GLN A 237 18.74 13.01 -22.66
CA GLN A 237 18.28 12.85 -24.03
C GLN A 237 18.83 13.96 -24.94
N ASN A 238 20.13 14.23 -24.83
CA ASN A 238 20.87 15.29 -25.55
C ASN A 238 20.39 16.73 -25.27
N ARG A 239 19.76 16.96 -24.12
CA ARG A 239 19.25 18.27 -23.70
C ARG A 239 19.74 18.61 -22.30
N ASP A 240 20.15 19.85 -22.11
CA ASP A 240 20.56 20.32 -20.79
C ASP A 240 19.35 20.69 -19.95
N ILE A 241 19.21 20.03 -18.81
CA ILE A 241 18.15 20.26 -17.83
C ILE A 241 18.78 20.89 -16.59
N PRO A 242 18.35 22.09 -16.17
CA PRO A 242 18.86 22.69 -14.95
C PRO A 242 18.35 21.92 -13.72
N TYR A 243 19.22 21.63 -12.77
CA TYR A 243 18.88 21.05 -11.47
C TYR A 243 19.17 22.05 -10.35
N ILE A 244 18.42 21.95 -9.25
CA ILE A 244 18.63 22.74 -8.04
C ILE A 244 19.79 22.15 -7.25
N ARG A 245 19.74 20.84 -6.98
CA ARG A 245 20.83 20.09 -6.34
C ARG A 245 20.97 18.72 -6.99
N ARG A 246 22.18 18.18 -6.95
CA ARG A 246 22.50 16.85 -7.45
C ARG A 246 23.61 16.22 -6.62
N ASP A 247 23.47 14.93 -6.41
CA ASP A 247 24.48 14.00 -5.93
C ASP A 247 24.68 12.89 -6.98
N GLU A 248 25.53 11.90 -6.71
CA GLU A 248 25.69 10.74 -7.59
C GLU A 248 24.37 9.99 -7.79
N LYS A 249 23.60 9.78 -6.71
CA LYS A 249 22.38 8.94 -6.73
C LYS A 249 21.07 9.71 -6.53
N SER A 250 21.15 11.00 -6.24
CA SER A 250 19.99 11.85 -5.99
C SER A 250 19.99 13.10 -6.87
N ILE A 251 18.83 13.54 -7.33
CA ILE A 251 18.71 14.78 -8.10
C ILE A 251 17.45 15.56 -7.73
N TRP A 252 17.55 16.89 -7.73
CA TRP A 252 16.47 17.80 -7.37
C TRP A 252 16.20 18.79 -8.49
N PHE A 253 14.96 18.81 -8.97
CA PHE A 253 14.45 19.76 -9.95
C PHE A 253 13.30 20.61 -9.41
N GLY A 254 13.08 21.77 -10.04
CA GLY A 254 11.82 22.51 -9.92
C GLY A 254 10.73 21.92 -10.82
N PHE A 255 9.48 22.01 -10.39
CA PHE A 255 8.32 21.49 -11.14
C PHE A 255 8.27 22.01 -12.58
N ASP A 256 8.42 23.32 -12.78
CA ASP A 256 8.36 23.94 -14.11
C ASP A 256 9.48 23.52 -15.06
N VAL A 257 10.57 22.97 -14.52
CA VAL A 257 11.69 22.45 -15.32
C VAL A 257 11.39 21.04 -15.83
N LEU A 258 10.77 20.20 -14.99
CA LEU A 258 10.47 18.81 -15.33
C LEU A 258 9.13 18.65 -16.04
N CYS A 259 8.13 19.46 -15.71
CA CYS A 259 6.76 19.31 -16.19
C CYS A 259 6.38 20.42 -17.18
N ASN A 260 7.28 20.75 -18.11
CA ASN A 260 7.02 21.73 -19.16
C ASN A 260 7.60 21.25 -20.50
N LEU A 261 7.13 21.79 -21.62
CA LEU A 261 7.70 21.47 -22.93
C LEU A 261 9.15 22.02 -23.03
N PRO A 262 10.06 21.32 -23.73
CA PRO A 262 9.83 20.16 -24.58
C PRO A 262 10.05 18.80 -23.89
N ARG A 263 9.76 18.65 -22.60
CA ARG A 263 9.98 17.37 -21.88
C ARG A 263 9.13 16.24 -22.48
N SER A 264 9.61 15.02 -22.32
CA SER A 264 9.06 13.79 -22.87
C SER A 264 9.23 12.64 -21.89
N GLN A 265 8.49 11.55 -22.09
CA GLN A 265 8.61 10.36 -21.27
C GLN A 265 10.04 9.74 -21.31
N LEU A 266 10.75 9.88 -22.43
CA LEU A 266 12.14 9.40 -22.56
C LEU A 266 13.09 10.14 -21.60
N ASP A 267 12.84 11.43 -21.34
CA ASP A 267 13.66 12.19 -20.38
C ASP A 267 13.50 11.59 -18.97
N TYR A 268 12.28 11.23 -18.58
CA TYR A 268 12.01 10.64 -17.27
C TYR A 268 12.58 9.24 -17.14
N LEU A 269 12.58 8.44 -18.22
CA LEU A 269 13.21 7.12 -18.24
C LEU A 269 14.71 7.23 -18.01
N GLU A 270 15.39 8.15 -18.69
CA GLU A 270 16.83 8.36 -18.48
C GLU A 270 17.14 8.91 -17.08
N ILE A 271 16.31 9.82 -16.54
CA ILE A 271 16.42 10.27 -15.14
C ILE A 271 16.30 9.07 -14.20
N ALA A 272 15.31 8.21 -14.40
CA ALA A 272 15.11 7.00 -13.59
C ALA A 272 16.21 5.93 -13.78
N ASP A 273 16.99 5.98 -14.86
CA ASP A 273 18.16 5.12 -15.04
C ASP A 273 19.42 5.68 -14.38
N LYS A 274 19.49 6.99 -14.16
CA LYS A 274 20.64 7.67 -13.55
C LYS A 274 20.54 7.83 -12.04
N PHE A 275 19.33 7.95 -11.49
CA PHE A 275 19.12 8.33 -10.09
C PHE A 275 18.21 7.35 -9.35
N ASP A 276 18.51 7.13 -8.09
CA ASP A 276 17.72 6.31 -7.17
C ASP A 276 16.69 7.15 -6.39
N SER A 277 16.96 8.46 -6.22
CA SER A 277 16.04 9.44 -5.63
C SER A 277 15.88 10.70 -6.48
N VAL A 278 14.63 11.16 -6.63
CA VAL A 278 14.27 12.36 -7.39
C VAL A 278 13.42 13.29 -6.53
N PHE A 279 13.88 14.54 -6.40
CA PHE A 279 13.18 15.60 -5.67
C PHE A 279 12.53 16.56 -6.67
N VAL A 280 11.26 16.90 -6.46
CA VAL A 280 10.51 17.83 -7.32
C VAL A 280 9.83 18.89 -6.46
N SER A 281 10.35 20.11 -6.50
CA SER A 281 9.85 21.20 -5.65
C SER A 281 8.92 22.16 -6.38
N GLY A 282 8.01 22.76 -5.62
CA GLY A 282 7.23 23.90 -6.08
C GLY A 282 6.08 23.52 -6.99
N ILE A 283 5.45 22.35 -6.77
CA ILE A 283 4.27 21.96 -7.54
C ILE A 283 3.11 22.90 -7.16
N PRO A 284 2.56 23.69 -8.10
CA PRO A 284 1.42 24.56 -7.81
C PRO A 284 0.14 23.73 -7.68
N ARG A 285 -0.94 24.36 -7.22
CA ARG A 285 -2.27 23.79 -7.43
C ARG A 285 -2.54 23.70 -8.93
N LEU A 286 -2.67 22.50 -9.46
CA LEU A 286 -2.94 22.30 -10.89
C LEU A 286 -4.41 22.65 -11.17
N THR A 287 -4.65 23.29 -12.31
CA THR A 287 -5.98 23.76 -12.73
C THR A 287 -6.20 23.35 -14.18
N GLU A 288 -7.40 23.59 -14.71
CA GLU A 288 -7.74 23.29 -16.11
C GLU A 288 -6.79 23.96 -17.11
N GLY A 289 -6.18 25.09 -16.74
CA GLY A 289 -5.17 25.78 -17.56
C GLY A 289 -3.79 25.10 -17.59
N HIS A 290 -3.57 24.04 -16.80
CA HIS A 290 -2.29 23.33 -16.67
C HIS A 290 -2.27 21.96 -17.39
N THR A 291 -3.13 21.72 -18.39
CA THR A 291 -3.28 20.40 -19.03
C THR A 291 -1.95 19.80 -19.49
N ALA A 292 -1.09 20.57 -20.16
CA ALA A 292 0.20 20.08 -20.63
C ALA A 292 1.12 19.67 -19.45
N GLN A 293 1.22 20.51 -18.42
CA GLN A 293 1.99 20.23 -17.22
C GLN A 293 1.45 19.01 -16.47
N THR A 294 0.12 18.86 -16.40
CA THR A 294 -0.55 17.71 -15.80
C THR A 294 -0.23 16.42 -16.55
N ILE A 295 -0.26 16.41 -17.88
CA ILE A 295 0.14 15.24 -18.69
C ILE A 295 1.59 14.86 -18.40
N MET A 296 2.49 15.84 -18.41
CA MET A 296 3.91 15.61 -18.12
C MET A 296 4.13 15.07 -16.70
N PHE A 297 3.41 15.60 -15.71
CA PHE A 297 3.46 15.10 -14.34
C PHE A 297 2.92 13.68 -14.22
N ILE A 298 1.83 13.33 -14.91
CA ILE A 298 1.33 11.95 -14.97
C ILE A 298 2.43 11.02 -15.52
N HIS A 299 3.07 11.38 -16.64
CA HIS A 299 4.14 10.58 -17.22
C HIS A 299 5.36 10.45 -16.28
N LEU A 300 5.72 11.52 -15.58
CA LEU A 300 6.79 11.51 -14.58
C LEU A 300 6.48 10.50 -13.47
N ILE A 301 5.31 10.61 -12.84
CA ILE A 301 4.92 9.70 -11.75
C ILE A 301 4.81 8.26 -12.24
N ASP A 302 4.26 8.04 -13.43
CA ASP A 302 4.13 6.71 -14.01
C ASP A 302 5.51 6.05 -14.18
N VAL A 303 6.49 6.78 -14.73
CA VAL A 303 7.86 6.27 -14.89
C VAL A 303 8.53 6.03 -13.53
N MET A 304 8.44 6.99 -12.61
CA MET A 304 9.09 6.86 -11.29
C MET A 304 8.51 5.69 -10.50
N TYR A 305 7.19 5.51 -10.56
CA TYR A 305 6.50 4.38 -9.94
C TYR A 305 6.91 3.05 -10.57
N ASP A 306 6.83 2.92 -11.89
CA ASP A 306 7.12 1.66 -12.59
C ASP A 306 8.61 1.25 -12.47
N ARG A 307 9.50 2.23 -12.29
CA ARG A 307 10.95 2.02 -12.09
C ARG A 307 11.37 1.94 -10.62
N GLY A 308 10.44 2.13 -9.67
CA GLY A 308 10.73 2.03 -8.24
C GLY A 308 11.57 3.17 -7.68
N ILE A 309 11.57 4.34 -8.33
CA ILE A 309 12.35 5.51 -7.91
C ILE A 309 11.71 6.14 -6.67
N ASN A 310 12.56 6.54 -5.71
CA ASN A 310 12.14 7.30 -4.55
C ASN A 310 11.86 8.75 -4.97
N ILE A 311 10.60 9.20 -4.90
CA ILE A 311 10.23 10.56 -5.26
C ILE A 311 9.84 11.35 -4.02
N ILE A 312 10.43 12.53 -3.85
CA ILE A 312 10.08 13.50 -2.81
C ILE A 312 9.54 14.75 -3.50
N ILE A 313 8.34 15.18 -3.11
CA ILE A 313 7.63 16.28 -3.75
C ILE A 313 7.32 17.37 -2.73
N SER A 314 7.43 18.64 -3.13
CA SER A 314 6.77 19.74 -2.41
C SER A 314 5.68 20.40 -3.26
N ALA A 315 4.50 20.59 -2.67
CA ALA A 315 3.31 21.06 -3.35
C ALA A 315 2.53 22.13 -2.57
N ALA A 316 1.81 22.98 -3.30
CA ALA A 316 1.07 24.11 -2.74
C ALA A 316 -0.15 23.69 -1.92
N VAL A 317 -0.70 22.51 -2.21
CA VAL A 317 -1.95 22.00 -1.65
C VAL A 317 -1.80 20.52 -1.25
N PRO A 318 -2.70 20.00 -0.40
CA PRO A 318 -2.79 18.56 -0.15
C PRO A 318 -2.97 17.75 -1.44
N LEU A 319 -2.56 16.48 -1.40
CA LEU A 319 -2.54 15.60 -2.57
C LEU A 319 -3.91 15.46 -3.24
N ASP A 320 -4.99 15.33 -2.47
CA ASP A 320 -6.37 15.22 -2.95
C ASP A 320 -6.90 16.52 -3.58
N GLU A 321 -6.26 17.65 -3.31
CA GLU A 321 -6.56 18.96 -3.90
C GLU A 321 -5.66 19.33 -5.09
N LEU A 322 -4.64 18.52 -5.39
CA LEU A 322 -3.60 18.85 -6.36
C LEU A 322 -4.14 19.08 -7.77
N TYR A 323 -5.12 18.29 -8.21
CA TYR A 323 -5.81 18.46 -9.49
C TYR A 323 -7.25 17.92 -9.43
N VAL A 324 -8.21 18.82 -9.21
CA VAL A 324 -9.61 18.47 -8.91
C VAL A 324 -10.57 18.61 -10.10
N LYS A 325 -10.17 19.33 -11.15
CA LYS A 325 -10.97 19.66 -12.34
C LYS A 325 -10.05 19.82 -13.57
N GLY A 326 -10.59 19.49 -14.75
CA GLY A 326 -9.90 19.57 -16.05
C GLY A 326 -9.90 18.24 -16.82
N GLU A 327 -9.45 18.29 -18.07
CA GLU A 327 -9.54 17.17 -19.03
C GLU A 327 -8.86 15.88 -18.53
N MET A 328 -7.78 16.01 -17.78
CA MET A 328 -6.99 14.87 -17.31
C MET A 328 -7.51 14.29 -15.98
N LYS A 329 -8.63 14.79 -15.42
CA LYS A 329 -9.05 14.49 -14.04
C LYS A 329 -9.20 13.00 -13.78
N GLU A 330 -9.82 12.29 -14.73
CA GLU A 330 -10.05 10.85 -14.59
C GLU A 330 -8.74 10.06 -14.62
N THR A 331 -7.83 10.40 -15.54
CA THR A 331 -6.49 9.80 -15.60
C THR A 331 -5.67 10.12 -14.35
N PHE A 332 -5.80 11.34 -13.80
CA PHE A 332 -5.06 11.80 -12.63
C PHE A 332 -5.42 11.02 -11.35
N LYS A 333 -6.59 10.39 -11.26
CA LYS A 333 -6.94 9.50 -10.13
C LYS A 333 -5.94 8.37 -9.95
N ARG A 334 -5.42 7.80 -11.05
CA ARG A 334 -4.38 6.78 -11.00
C ARG A 334 -3.07 7.34 -10.45
N THR A 335 -2.71 8.56 -10.86
CA THR A 335 -1.52 9.28 -10.36
C THR A 335 -1.64 9.56 -8.86
N LEU A 336 -2.82 9.95 -8.37
CA LEU A 336 -3.07 10.11 -6.93
C LEU A 336 -2.88 8.81 -6.16
N SER A 337 -3.40 7.68 -6.69
CA SER A 337 -3.21 6.36 -6.08
C SER A 337 -1.73 5.98 -6.00
N ARG A 338 -0.97 6.18 -7.10
CA ARG A 338 0.47 5.92 -7.15
C ARG A 338 1.23 6.79 -6.15
N LEU A 339 0.97 8.09 -6.12
CA LEU A 339 1.60 9.02 -5.16
C LEU A 339 1.27 8.66 -3.71
N THR A 340 0.06 8.17 -3.44
CA THR A 340 -0.32 7.69 -2.10
C THR A 340 0.46 6.43 -1.73
N GLU A 341 0.61 5.49 -2.66
CA GLU A 341 1.39 4.28 -2.44
C GLU A 341 2.90 4.57 -2.28
N MET A 342 3.45 5.51 -3.06
CA MET A 342 4.86 5.92 -2.98
C MET A 342 5.22 6.57 -1.64
N GLN A 343 4.24 7.04 -0.87
CA GLN A 343 4.42 7.51 0.51
C GLN A 343 4.53 6.36 1.54
N SER A 344 4.34 5.11 1.12
CA SER A 344 4.41 3.95 2.01
C SER A 344 5.81 3.35 2.10
N VAL A 345 6.17 2.87 3.29
CA VAL A 345 7.41 2.09 3.53
C VAL A 345 7.43 0.80 2.68
N ASP A 346 6.26 0.25 2.33
CA ASP A 346 6.16 -0.97 1.51
C ASP A 346 6.52 -0.71 0.04
N TYR A 347 6.24 0.47 -0.51
CA TYR A 347 6.80 0.89 -1.80
C TYR A 347 8.34 0.97 -1.75
N LEU A 348 8.88 1.39 -0.59
CA LEU A 348 10.32 1.48 -0.31
C LEU A 348 11.01 0.11 -0.11
N SER A 349 10.29 -0.97 0.12
CA SER A 349 10.88 -2.32 0.26
C SER A 349 10.75 -3.19 -1.01
N ARG A 350 9.81 -2.89 -1.92
CA ARG A 350 9.49 -3.70 -3.11
C ARG A 350 10.42 -3.59 -4.32
N HIS A 351 11.30 -2.59 -4.37
CA HIS A 351 12.12 -2.31 -5.56
C HIS A 351 13.62 -2.54 -5.27
N PRO A 352 14.21 -3.67 -5.73
CA PRO A 352 15.53 -4.19 -5.31
C PRO A 352 16.76 -3.50 -5.92
N ARG A 353 16.64 -2.33 -6.58
CA ARG A 353 17.82 -1.45 -6.82
C ARG A 353 18.42 -0.91 -5.50
N ARG A 354 17.77 -1.21 -4.38
CA ARG A 354 18.12 -0.88 -2.99
C ARG A 354 19.06 -1.89 -2.36
N ILE A 355 20.22 -2.13 -2.96
CA ILE A 355 21.36 -2.64 -2.18
C ILE A 355 21.98 -1.40 -1.52
N VAL A 356 21.61 -1.13 -0.28
CA VAL A 356 22.51 -0.37 0.60
C VAL A 356 23.64 -1.35 0.88
N GLU A 357 24.77 -1.15 0.23
CA GLU A 357 25.99 -1.84 0.62
C GLU A 357 26.27 -1.50 2.09
N ASP A 358 26.37 -2.55 2.91
CA ASP A 358 26.85 -2.43 4.27
C ASP A 358 28.22 -1.74 4.26
N ILE A 359 28.31 -0.60 4.94
CA ILE A 359 29.60 -0.05 5.33
C ILE A 359 29.87 -0.57 6.74
N ALA A 360 31.00 -1.27 6.85
CA ALA A 360 31.57 -1.91 8.04
C ALA A 360 31.52 -1.09 9.34
#